data_AF-A0A319E1R1-F1
#
_entry.id   AF-A0A319E1R1-F1
#
_cell.length_a   1.000
_cell.length_b   1.000
_cell.length_c   1.000
_cell.angle_alpha   90.00
_cell.angle_beta   90.00
_cell.angle_gamma   90.00
#
_symmetry.space_group_name_H-M   'P 1'
#
loop_
_entity.id
_entity.type
_entity.pdbx_description
1 polymer ?
#
loop_
_entity_poly.entity_id
_entity_poly.type
_entity_poly.pdbx_seq_one_letter_code
_entity_poly.pdbx_strand_id
1 'polypeptide(L)' 'MSAEIQGSEPLHKACDACRARKTRCKLSGSADACEFCLSQARPCSFTPVKRPRKRKYDPSGMTDPNYRMRRANLSPQS' A
#
# COMPACT_ATOMS: atom_id res chain seq x y z
N MET A 1 23.12 -15.89 28.96
CA MET A 1 21.93 -15.16 28.50
C MET A 1 21.99 -15.14 26.98
N SER A 2 21.16 -15.96 26.31
CA SER A 2 21.26 -16.26 24.88
C SER A 2 20.86 -15.05 24.04
N ALA A 3 21.78 -14.63 23.18
CA ALA A 3 21.59 -13.55 22.22
C ALA A 3 20.85 -14.08 20.98
N GLU A 4 19.57 -13.74 20.83
CA GLU A 4 18.86 -13.94 19.57
C GLU A 4 19.04 -12.70 18.69
N ILE A 5 20.16 -12.67 17.99
CA ILE A 5 20.34 -11.82 16.81
C ILE A 5 19.40 -12.35 15.73
N GLN A 6 18.17 -11.83 15.66
CA GLN A 6 17.28 -12.11 14.53
C GLN A 6 17.60 -11.14 13.40
N GLY A 7 18.20 -11.74 12.37
CA GLY A 7 18.73 -11.09 11.19
C GLY A 7 17.70 -10.24 10.44
N SER A 8 18.26 -9.23 9.81
CA SER A 8 17.70 -8.48 8.70
C SER A 8 17.28 -9.41 7.55
N GLU A 9 15.99 -9.72 7.44
CA GLU A 9 15.36 -10.00 6.15
C GLU A 9 14.45 -8.82 5.79
N PRO A 10 14.88 -7.95 4.87
CA PRO A 10 14.10 -6.79 4.47
C PRO A 10 13.05 -7.22 3.44
N LEU A 11 12.07 -8.05 3.82
CA LEU A 11 11.00 -8.45 2.89
C LEU A 11 9.67 -8.73 3.59
N HIS A 12 9.35 -8.02 4.67
CA HIS A 12 8.05 -8.13 5.36
C HIS A 12 6.90 -7.67 4.43
N LYS A 13 6.41 -8.59 3.58
CA LYS A 13 5.19 -8.41 2.77
C LYS A 13 4.01 -8.55 3.73
N ALA A 14 3.54 -7.45 4.31
CA ALA A 14 2.32 -7.49 5.11
C ALA A 14 1.10 -7.65 4.20
N CYS A 15 0.15 -8.52 4.59
CA CYS A 15 -1.11 -8.66 3.87
C CYS A 15 -1.96 -7.40 4.02
N ASP A 16 -2.97 -7.24 3.16
CA ASP A 16 -3.85 -6.06 3.15
C ASP A 16 -4.58 -5.87 4.49
N ALA A 17 -4.98 -6.96 5.15
CA ALA A 17 -5.63 -6.92 6.46
C ALA A 17 -4.70 -6.45 7.59
N CYS A 18 -3.44 -6.88 7.59
CA CYS A 18 -2.43 -6.42 8.55
C CYS A 18 -2.01 -4.98 8.27
N ARG A 19 -1.92 -4.60 6.99
CA ARG A 19 -1.64 -3.22 6.56
C ARG A 19 -2.73 -2.25 7.00
N ALA A 20 -4.00 -2.58 6.74
CA ALA A 20 -5.14 -1.76 7.13
C ALA A 20 -5.18 -1.51 8.65
N ARG A 21 -4.78 -2.52 9.44
CA ARG A 21 -4.73 -2.42 10.91
C ARG A 21 -3.40 -1.92 11.45
N LYS A 22 -2.41 -1.69 10.59
CA LYS A 22 -1.03 -1.30 10.97
C LYS A 22 -0.40 -2.28 11.98
N THR A 23 -0.71 -3.58 11.85
CA THR A 23 -0.20 -4.63 12.73
C THR A 23 0.88 -5.47 12.05
N ARG A 24 1.74 -6.10 12.87
CA ARG A 24 2.79 -6.99 12.36
C ARG A 24 2.16 -8.21 11.69
N CYS A 25 2.47 -8.43 10.42
CA CYS A 25 2.05 -9.60 9.67
C CYS A 25 3.04 -10.74 9.93
N LYS A 26 2.56 -11.83 10.55
CA LYS A 26 3.32 -13.06 10.75
C LYS A 26 2.91 -14.08 9.67
N LEU A 27 3.76 -14.24 8.66
CA LEU A 27 3.65 -15.33 7.70
C LEU A 27 4.37 -16.54 8.27
N SER A 28 3.65 -17.64 8.46
CA SER A 28 4.27 -18.93 8.75
C SER A 28 4.73 -19.49 7.40
N GLY A 29 6.02 -19.82 7.26
CA GLY A 29 6.76 -19.91 5.99
C GLY A 29 6.23 -20.83 4.88
N SER A 30 5.18 -21.61 5.11
CA SER A 30 4.52 -22.48 4.13
C SER A 30 3.06 -22.12 3.83
N ALA A 31 2.51 -21.06 4.46
CA ALA A 31 1.11 -20.70 4.32
C ALA A 31 0.91 -19.49 3.40
N ASP A 32 -0.02 -19.62 2.46
CA ASP A 32 -0.55 -18.49 1.64
C ASP A 32 -1.30 -17.44 2.48
N ALA A 33 -1.48 -17.68 3.77
CA ALA A 33 -2.14 -16.80 4.71
C ALA A 33 -1.30 -16.57 5.98
N CYS A 34 -1.32 -15.33 6.47
CA CYS A 34 -0.74 -15.02 7.78
C CYS A 34 -1.56 -15.64 8.92
N GLU A 35 -0.97 -15.80 10.10
CA GLU A 35 -1.64 -16.40 11.27
C GLU A 35 -2.99 -15.75 11.60
N PHE A 36 -3.10 -14.43 11.39
CA PHE A 36 -4.34 -13.71 11.62
C PHE A 36 -5.43 -14.07 10.60
N CYS A 37 -5.08 -14.15 9.32
CA CYS A 37 -6.05 -14.51 8.29
C CYS A 37 -6.47 -15.98 8.43
N LEU A 38 -5.54 -16.85 8.83
CA LEU A 38 -5.81 -18.25 9.16
C LEU A 38 -6.79 -18.37 10.34
N SER A 39 -6.55 -17.66 11.45
CA SER A 39 -7.43 -17.74 12.63
C SER A 39 -8.83 -17.17 12.39
N GLN A 40 -8.98 -16.26 11.43
CA GLN A 40 -10.26 -15.69 11.03
C GLN A 40 -10.92 -16.43 9.87
N ALA A 41 -10.29 -17.50 9.35
CA ALA A 41 -10.69 -18.20 8.13
C ALA A 41 -11.02 -17.23 6.97
N ARG A 42 -10.23 -16.16 6.84
CA ARG A 42 -10.43 -15.10 5.85
C ARG A 42 -9.38 -15.16 4.75
N PRO A 43 -9.72 -14.75 3.52
CA PRO A 43 -8.77 -14.70 2.43
C PRO A 43 -7.64 -13.71 2.75
N CYS A 44 -6.40 -14.18 2.63
CA CYS A 44 -5.21 -13.35 2.83
C CYS A 44 -4.78 -12.80 1.46
N SER A 45 -4.96 -11.49 1.23
CA SER A 45 -4.50 -10.84 0.02
C SER A 45 -3.23 -10.04 0.28
N PHE A 46 -2.31 -10.09 -0.69
CA PHE A 46 -1.08 -9.30 -0.69
C PHE A 46 -1.02 -8.47 -1.96
N THR A 47 -1.90 -7.47 -2.08
CA THR A 47 -1.90 -6.61 -3.27
C THR A 47 -0.67 -5.70 -3.27
N PRO A 48 0.18 -5.76 -4.32
CA PRO A 48 1.27 -4.80 -4.45
C PRO A 48 0.67 -3.41 -4.66
N VAL A 49 1.15 -2.43 -3.90
CA VAL A 49 0.73 -1.04 -4.06
C VAL A 49 1.21 -0.60 -5.45
N LYS A 50 0.28 -0.46 -6.40
CA LYS A 50 0.59 0.11 -7.70
C LYS A 50 1.06 1.54 -7.44
N ARG A 51 2.36 1.80 -7.63
CA ARG A 51 2.88 3.16 -7.58
C ARG A 51 2.09 3.99 -8.60
N PRO A 52 1.54 5.15 -8.21
CA PRO A 52 0.89 6.04 -9.17
C PRO A 52 1.85 6.23 -10.34
N ARG A 53 1.40 5.92 -11.56
CA ARG A 53 2.23 6.17 -12.75
C ARG A 53 2.59 7.64 -12.73
N LYS A 54 3.89 7.95 -12.84
CA LYS A 54 4.37 9.32 -13.03
C LYS A 54 3.56 9.90 -14.18
N ARG A 55 2.70 10.88 -13.90
CA ARG A 55 2.01 11.63 -14.95
C ARG A 55 3.11 12.21 -15.84
N LYS A 56 3.16 11.78 -17.10
CA LYS A 56 3.97 12.47 -18.08
C LYS A 56 3.43 13.90 -18.12
N TYR A 57 4.31 14.88 -17.96
CA TYR A 57 3.93 16.28 -18.11
C TYR A 57 3.42 16.43 -19.55
N ASP A 58 2.12 16.65 -19.68
CA ASP A 58 1.45 16.91 -20.95
C ASP A 58 1.36 18.44 -21.11
N PRO A 59 2.20 19.05 -21.96
CA PRO A 59 2.20 20.51 -22.13
C PRO A 59 0.90 21.04 -22.75
N SER A 60 0.07 20.19 -23.36
CA SER A 60 -1.20 20.59 -23.99
C SER A 60 -2.28 20.96 -22.97
N GLY A 61 -2.15 20.52 -21.70
CA GLY A 61 -3.01 20.96 -20.62
C GLY A 61 -2.86 22.44 -20.21
N MET A 62 -1.73 23.08 -20.54
CA MET A 62 -1.48 24.52 -20.26
C MET A 62 -2.17 25.43 -21.29
N THR A 63 -2.47 24.93 -22.48
CA THR A 63 -3.16 25.67 -23.54
C THR A 63 -4.68 25.52 -23.50
N ASP A 64 -5.22 24.69 -22.61
CA ASP A 64 -6.68 24.58 -22.44
C ASP A 64 -7.22 25.89 -21.84
N PRO A 65 -8.06 26.67 -22.55
CA PRO A 65 -8.62 27.92 -22.04
C PRO A 65 -9.49 27.71 -20.79
N ASN A 66 -9.94 26.47 -20.55
CA ASN A 66 -10.70 26.07 -19.37
C ASN A 66 -9.81 25.60 -18.19
N TYR A 67 -8.48 25.56 -18.34
CA TYR A 67 -7.56 25.08 -17.31
C TYR A 67 -7.62 25.93 -16.02
N ARG A 68 -7.73 27.25 -16.18
CA ARG A 68 -7.90 28.19 -15.05
C ARG A 68 -9.24 27.99 -14.33
N MET A 69 -10.33 27.78 -15.06
CA MET A 69 -11.66 27.56 -14.46
C MET A 69 -11.74 26.20 -13.73
N ARG A 70 -11.11 25.15 -14.28
CA ARG A 70 -11.02 23.84 -13.63
C ARG A 70 -10.19 23.86 -12.35
N ARG A 71 -9.06 24.60 -12.35
CA ARG A 71 -8.22 24.72 -11.15
C ARG A 71 -8.91 25.48 -10.02
N ALA A 72 -9.72 26.50 -10.35
CA ALA A 72 -10.51 27.25 -9.38
C ALA A 72 -11.65 26.42 -8.75
N ASN A 73 -12.09 25.33 -9.40
CA ASN A 73 -13.14 24.43 -8.89
C ASN A 73 -12.59 23.21 -8.12
N LEU A 74 -11.27 23.05 -7.98
CA LEU A 74 -10.71 22.09 -7.03
C LEU A 74 -10.80 22.70 -5.62
N SER A 75 -11.99 22.63 -5.03
CA SER A 75 -12.19 22.95 -3.61
C SER A 75 -11.29 22.06 -2.76
N PRO A 76 -10.49 22.61 -1.83
CA PRO A 76 -9.92 21.81 -0.75
C PRO A 76 -11.10 21.30 0.09
N GLN A 77 -11.34 20.00 0.12
CA GLN A 77 -12.19 19.41 1.14
C GLN A 77 -11.42 19.50 2.47
N SER A 78 -11.94 20.32 3.38
CA SER A 78 -11.55 20.38 4.79
C SER A 78 -11.80 19.06 5.51
#